data_AF-A0A0K2SZC8-F1
#
_entry.id   AF-A0A0K2SZC8-F1
#
_cell.length_a   1.000
_cell.length_b   1.000
_cell.length_c   1.000
_cell.angle_alpha   90.00
_cell.angle_beta   90.00
_cell.angle_gamma   90.00
#
_symmetry.space_group_name_H-M   'P 1'
#
loop_
_entity.id
_entity.type
_entity.pdbx_description
1 polymer ?
#
loop_
_entity_poly.entity_id
_entity_poly.type
_entity_poly.pdbx_seq_one_letter_code
_entity_poly.pdbx_strand_id
1 'polypeptide(L)'
;MTMKVKLATQLISSSVADGIEFCNKDLQLLEFRNSEGTVEFLQTFDRIFDFTNSRSSLAKLFKSPLRTGKEDYWKPIVSRYVFIYF
;
A
#
# COMPACT_ATOMS: atom_id res chain seq x y z
N MET A 1 -24.15 12.87 -3.46
CA MET A 1 -22.81 12.41 -3.88
C MET A 1 -22.47 11.18 -3.04
N THR A 2 -22.11 10.05 -3.65
CA THR A 2 -21.86 8.79 -2.93
C THR A 2 -20.39 8.44 -3.02
N MET A 3 -19.73 8.19 -1.89
CA MET A 3 -18.34 7.73 -1.86
C MET A 3 -18.23 6.33 -2.48
N LYS A 4 -17.41 6.20 -3.52
CA LYS A 4 -17.17 4.93 -4.22
C LYS A 4 -15.89 4.26 -3.71
N VAL A 5 -15.95 3.71 -2.50
CA VAL A 5 -14.78 3.07 -1.84
C VAL A 5 -14.18 1.97 -2.71
N LYS A 6 -15.02 1.14 -3.36
CA LYS A 6 -14.55 0.07 -4.26
C LYS A 6 -13.67 0.58 -5.39
N LEU A 7 -13.99 1.75 -5.96
CA LEU A 7 -13.19 2.34 -7.03
C LEU A 7 -11.85 2.85 -6.49
N ALA A 8 -11.88 3.52 -5.34
CA ALA A 8 -10.67 3.99 -4.68
C ALA A 8 -9.71 2.83 -4.34
N THR A 9 -10.22 1.71 -3.82
CA THR A 9 -9.40 0.52 -3.50
C THR A 9 -8.80 -0.15 -4.72
N GLN A 10 -9.46 -0.09 -5.88
CA GLN A 10 -8.89 -0.64 -7.12
C GLN A 10 -7.77 0.25 -7.66
N LEU A 11 -7.96 1.57 -7.58
CA LEU A 11 -6.98 2.55 -8.03
C LEU A 11 -5.73 2.57 -7.13
N ILE A 12 -5.93 2.55 -5.81
CA ILE A 12 -4.85 2.60 -4.81
C ILE A 12 -4.49 1.16 -4.44
N SER A 13 -3.83 0.45 -5.35
CA SER A 13 -3.45 -0.95 -5.16
C SER A 13 -2.01 -1.23 -5.59
N SER A 14 -1.38 -2.25 -5.00
CA SER A 14 -0.02 -2.66 -5.40
C SER A 14 0.07 -3.02 -6.88
N SER A 15 -0.96 -3.63 -7.48
CA SER A 15 -0.95 -3.95 -8.92
C SER A 15 -0.87 -2.72 -9.83
N VAL A 16 -1.45 -1.60 -9.41
CA VAL A 16 -1.32 -0.33 -10.16
C VAL A 16 0.09 0.23 -9.99
N ALA A 17 0.67 0.12 -8.80
CA ALA A 17 2.04 0.52 -8.52
C ALA A 17 3.04 -0.29 -9.37
N ASP A 18 2.89 -1.61 -9.42
CA ASP A 18 3.73 -2.51 -10.21
C ASP A 18 3.66 -2.18 -11.72
N GLY A 19 2.46 -1.84 -12.22
CA GLY A 19 2.27 -1.41 -13.60
C GLY A 19 2.98 -0.08 -13.93
N ILE A 20 2.92 0.89 -13.01
CA ILE A 20 3.64 2.17 -13.15
C ILE A 20 5.16 1.94 -13.09
N GLU A 21 5.62 1.11 -12.17
CA GLU A 21 7.04 0.78 -12.03
C GLU A 21 7.57 0.08 -13.28
N PHE A 22 6.83 -0.88 -13.82
CA PHE A 22 7.16 -1.56 -15.07
C PHE A 22 7.29 -0.57 -16.25
N CYS A 23 6.33 0.36 -16.39
CA CYS A 23 6.40 1.40 -17.41
C CYS A 23 7.63 2.31 -17.27
N ASN A 24 8.03 2.64 -16.05
CA ASN A 24 9.18 3.51 -15.75
C ASN A 24 10.53 2.77 -15.90
N LYS A 25 10.64 1.55 -15.36
CA LYS A 25 11.91 0.83 -15.20
C LYS A 25 12.22 -0.09 -16.36
N ASP A 26 11.24 -0.86 -16.81
CA ASP A 26 11.42 -1.87 -17.86
C ASP A 26 11.18 -1.28 -19.26
N LEU A 27 10.07 -0.55 -19.44
CA LEU A 27 9.75 0.07 -20.72
C LEU A 27 10.39 1.45 -20.94
N GLN A 28 10.85 2.08 -19.85
CA GLN A 28 11.52 3.39 -19.86
C GLN A 28 10.71 4.50 -20.57
N LEU A 29 9.38 4.45 -20.44
CA LEU A 29 8.48 5.43 -21.04
C LEU A 29 8.67 6.80 -20.39
N LEU A 30 8.80 7.85 -21.21
CA LEU A 30 9.09 9.20 -20.74
C LEU A 30 7.97 9.73 -19.84
N GLU A 31 6.73 9.35 -20.13
CA GLU A 31 5.51 9.70 -19.40
C GLU A 31 5.52 9.18 -17.95
N PHE A 32 6.29 8.14 -17.68
CA PHE A 32 6.38 7.49 -16.37
C PHE A 32 7.70 7.77 -15.65
N ARG A 33 8.56 8.62 -16.21
CA ARG A 33 9.83 9.01 -15.57
C ARG A 33 9.56 9.69 -14.22
N ASN A 34 10.40 9.39 -13.23
CA ASN A 34 10.32 9.94 -11.88
C ASN A 34 9.03 9.55 -11.12
N SER A 35 8.39 8.44 -11.51
CA SER A 35 7.14 7.95 -10.88
C SER A 35 7.34 7.18 -9.57
N GLU A 36 8.57 7.06 -9.08
CA GLU A 36 8.92 6.29 -7.87
C GLU A 36 8.14 6.77 -6.64
N GLY A 37 7.94 8.09 -6.50
CA GLY A 37 7.14 8.63 -5.40
C GLY A 37 5.67 8.20 -5.46
N THR A 38 5.09 8.11 -6.66
CA THR A 38 3.72 7.60 -6.86
C THR A 38 3.64 6.11 -6.57
N VAL A 39 4.64 5.33 -7.01
CA VAL A 39 4.74 3.89 -6.71
C VAL A 39 4.81 3.67 -5.20
N GLU A 40 5.67 4.42 -4.49
CA GLU A 40 5.79 4.35 -3.04
C GLU A 40 4.48 4.73 -2.33
N PHE A 41 3.81 5.79 -2.78
CA PHE A 41 2.51 6.20 -2.25
C PHE A 41 1.46 5.08 -2.37
N LEU A 42 1.32 4.50 -3.56
CA LEU A 42 0.33 3.44 -3.83
C LEU A 42 0.60 2.20 -2.98
N GLN A 43 1.85 1.72 -2.94
CA GLN A 43 2.23 0.56 -2.13
C GLN A 43 2.02 0.81 -0.63
N THR A 44 2.30 2.03 -0.15
CA THR A 44 2.13 2.39 1.25
C THR A 44 0.66 2.37 1.65
N PHE A 45 -0.21 3.03 0.87
CA PHE A 45 -1.63 3.07 1.16
C PHE A 45 -2.32 1.71 0.99
N ASP A 46 -1.93 0.92 0.00
CA ASP A 46 -2.46 -0.44 -0.18
C ASP A 46 -2.16 -1.32 1.05
N ARG A 47 -0.92 -1.28 1.57
CA ARG A 47 -0.55 -1.99 2.80
C ARG A 47 -1.35 -1.50 4.01
N ILE A 48 -1.49 -0.18 4.17
CA ILE A 48 -2.30 0.42 5.25
C ILE A 48 -3.74 -0.06 5.16
N PHE A 49 -4.32 -0.04 3.96
CA PHE A 49 -5.67 -0.51 3.73
C PHE A 49 -5.83 -2.00 4.05
N ASP A 50 -4.90 -2.85 3.59
CA ASP A 50 -4.92 -4.28 3.82
C ASP A 50 -4.92 -4.66 5.31
N PHE A 51 -4.01 -4.13 6.13
CA PHE A 51 -3.97 -4.52 7.54
C PHE A 51 -5.09 -3.89 8.37
N THR A 52 -5.58 -2.70 8.00
CA THR A 52 -6.71 -2.04 8.69
C THR A 52 -8.06 -2.63 8.32
N ASN A 53 -8.18 -3.27 7.14
CA ASN A 53 -9.43 -3.87 6.66
C ASN A 53 -9.38 -5.41 6.60
N SER A 54 -8.29 -6.05 7.04
CA SER A 54 -8.19 -7.51 7.06
C SER A 54 -9.19 -8.14 8.04
N ARG A 55 -9.82 -9.24 7.60
CA ARG A 55 -10.79 -10.02 8.39
C ARG A 55 -10.36 -11.47 8.62
N SER A 56 -9.28 -11.91 7.97
CA SER A 56 -8.85 -13.30 8.02
C SER A 56 -7.91 -13.55 9.20
N SER A 57 -8.34 -14.38 10.15
CA SER A 57 -7.51 -14.80 11.28
C SER A 57 -6.31 -15.67 10.86
N LEU A 58 -6.34 -16.23 9.65
CA LEU A 58 -5.27 -17.07 9.09
C LEU A 58 -4.28 -16.28 8.24
N ALA A 59 -4.61 -15.04 7.88
CA ALA A 59 -3.71 -14.21 7.10
C ALA A 59 -2.47 -13.86 7.91
N LYS A 60 -1.31 -13.84 7.24
CA LYS A 60 0.00 -13.58 7.85
C LYS A 60 0.51 -12.20 7.44
N LEU A 61 1.45 -11.66 8.20
CA LEU A 61 2.13 -10.40 7.90
C LEU A 61 1.15 -9.22 7.77
N PHE A 62 1.37 -8.33 6.81
CA PHE A 62 0.54 -7.14 6.55
C PHE A 62 -0.87 -7.45 6.05
N LYS A 63 -1.18 -8.72 5.75
CA LYS A 63 -2.55 -9.14 5.44
C LYS A 63 -3.29 -9.62 6.68
N SER A 64 -2.64 -9.69 7.84
CA SER A 64 -3.27 -10.07 9.10
C SER A 64 -4.07 -8.90 9.71
N PRO A 65 -5.15 -9.18 10.44
CA PRO A 65 -5.91 -8.15 11.15
C PRO A 65 -5.10 -7.54 12.28
N LEU A 66 -5.32 -6.25 12.54
CA LEU A 66 -4.79 -5.56 13.72
C LEU A 66 -5.27 -6.26 15.00
N ARG A 67 -4.32 -6.80 15.76
CA ARG A 67 -4.56 -7.48 17.04
C ARG A 67 -3.45 -7.16 18.03
N THR A 68 -3.84 -7.00 19.29
CA THR A 68 -2.90 -6.94 20.42
C THR A 68 -2.08 -8.24 20.49
N GLY A 69 -0.77 -8.14 20.72
CA GLY A 69 0.16 -9.27 20.71
C GLY A 69 0.64 -9.72 19.32
N LYS A 70 0.26 -9.01 18.25
CA LYS A 70 0.74 -9.22 16.87
C LYS A 70 1.33 -7.93 16.27
N GLU A 71 1.85 -7.07 17.14
CA GLU A 71 2.39 -5.77 16.77
C GLU A 71 3.59 -5.86 15.82
N ASP A 72 4.33 -6.96 15.87
CA ASP A 72 5.48 -7.21 14.99
C ASP A 72 5.14 -7.18 13.50
N TYR A 73 3.87 -7.41 13.12
CA TYR A 73 3.44 -7.39 11.73
C TYR A 73 3.14 -6.00 11.18
N TRP A 74 2.61 -5.10 12.01
CA TRP A 74 2.14 -3.79 11.57
C TRP A 74 2.99 -2.63 12.08
N LYS A 75 3.64 -2.75 13.25
CA LYS A 75 4.52 -1.70 13.79
C LYS A 75 5.62 -1.30 12.81
N PRO A 76 6.36 -2.22 12.15
CA PRO A 76 7.42 -1.81 11.23
C PRO A 76 6.91 -0.96 10.07
N ILE A 77 5.68 -1.21 9.60
CA ILE A 77 5.05 -0.46 8.52
C ILE A 77 4.70 0.94 9.02
N VAL A 78 4.01 1.04 10.16
CA VAL A 78 3.65 2.34 10.74
C VAL A 78 4.90 3.13 11.11
N SER A 79 5.91 2.52 11.72
CA SER A 79 7.19 3.17 12.05
C SER A 79 7.95 3.66 10.82
N ARG A 80 7.88 2.95 9.70
CA ARG A 80 8.52 3.36 8.44
C ARG A 80 7.86 4.58 7.81
N TYR A 81 6.52 4.69 7.91
CA TYR A 81 5.76 5.67 7.13
C TYR A 81 5.11 6.80 7.94
N VAL A 82 4.90 6.62 9.25
CA VAL A 82 4.13 7.54 10.10
C VAL A 82 5.01 8.26 11.13
N PHE A 83 6.17 7.72 11.49
CA PHE A 83 7.03 8.26 12.57
C PHE A 83 8.22 9.11 12.10
N ILE A 84 8.13 9.78 10.94
CA ILE A 84 9.18 10.70 10.47
C ILE A 84 9.02 12.13 11.08
N TYR A 85 7.98 12.39 11.89
CA TYR A 85 7.70 13.75 12.39
C TYR A 85 7.17 13.85 13.84
N PHE A 86 7.72 13.12 14.81
CA PHE A 86 7.65 13.48 16.24
C PHE A 86 8.88 13.01 16.99
#